data_AF-A0A7I8EUM7-F1
#
_entry.id   AF-A0A7I8EUM7-F1
#
_cell.length_a   1.000
_cell.length_b   1.000
_cell.length_c   1.000
_cell.angle_alpha   90.00
_cell.angle_beta   90.00
_cell.angle_gamma   90.00
#
_symmetry.space_group_name_H-M   'P 1'
#
loop_
_entity.id
_entity.type
_entity.pdbx_description
1 polymer ?
#
loop_
_entity_poly.entity_id
_entity_poly.type
_entity_poly.pdbx_seq_one_letter_code
_entity_poly.pdbx_strand_id
1 'polypeptide(L)' 'MKDKPPAPSVLTTIGALTGIGFTIAIPIALGTYLGYLLDSHLHTKPLFVLLGLLLGLISGIGGAFRLYKSVMNP' A
#
# COMPACT_ATOMS: atom_id res chain seq x y z
N MET A 1 34.65 -6.51 -18.01
CA MET A 1 33.31 -7.08 -18.27
C MET A 1 32.45 -6.65 -17.10
N LYS A 2 31.39 -5.86 -17.31
CA LYS A 2 30.53 -5.39 -16.22
C LYS A 2 29.66 -6.55 -15.80
N ASP A 3 29.93 -7.10 -14.62
CA ASP A 3 29.17 -8.22 -14.05
C ASP A 3 27.70 -7.85 -14.03
N LYS A 4 26.92 -8.54 -14.86
CA LYS A 4 25.47 -8.43 -14.87
C LYS A 4 25.03 -8.91 -13.48
N PRO A 5 24.27 -8.13 -12.69
CA PRO A 5 23.85 -8.58 -11.37
C PRO A 5 23.17 -9.95 -11.52
N PRO A 6 23.46 -10.91 -10.60
CA PRO A 6 22.89 -12.25 -10.68
C PRO A 6 21.38 -12.14 -10.81
N ALA A 7 20.77 -12.99 -11.67
CA ALA A 7 19.33 -12.98 -11.87
C ALA A 7 18.62 -12.98 -10.50
N PRO A 8 17.65 -12.07 -10.28
CA PRO A 8 17.03 -11.93 -8.98
C PRO A 8 16.51 -13.28 -8.53
N SER A 9 16.96 -13.73 -7.36
CA SER A 9 16.51 -15.01 -6.81
C SER A 9 15.00 -14.94 -6.60
N VAL A 10 14.32 -16.09 -6.71
CA VAL A 10 12.87 -16.18 -6.44
C VAL A 10 12.53 -15.56 -5.07
N LEU A 11 13.42 -15.70 -4.09
CA LEU A 11 13.27 -15.09 -2.76
C LEU A 11 13.26 -13.55 -2.82
N THR A 12 14.13 -12.95 -3.64
CA THR A 12 14.22 -11.51 -3.84
C THR A 12 12.97 -10.97 -4.54
N THR A 13 12.46 -11.69 -5.55
CA THR A 13 11.22 -11.33 -6.25
C THR A 13 10.01 -11.40 -5.33
N ILE A 14 9.91 -12.45 -4.52
CA ILE A 14 8.83 -12.58 -3.52
C ILE A 14 8.93 -11.44 -2.50
N GLY A 15 10.12 -11.16 -1.96
CA GLY A 15 10.31 -10.05 -1.01
C GLY A 15 9.90 -8.69 -1.57
N ALA A 16 10.24 -8.41 -2.83
CA ALA A 16 9.81 -7.19 -3.51
C ALA A 16 8.29 -7.13 -3.70
N LEU A 17 7.67 -8.22 -4.14
CA LEU A 17 6.22 -8.30 -4.36
C LEU A 17 5.45 -8.14 -3.05
N THR A 18 5.94 -8.77 -1.99
CA THR A 18 5.39 -8.66 -0.63
C THR A 18 5.52 -7.23 -0.11
N GLY A 19 6.66 -6.57 -0.30
CA GLY A 19 6.85 -5.16 0.09
C GLY A 19 5.86 -4.21 -0.60
N ILE A 20 5.63 -4.39 -1.90
CA ILE A 20 4.63 -3.62 -2.66
C ILE A 20 3.22 -3.92 -2.13
N GLY A 21 2.89 -5.20 -1.90
CA GLY A 21 1.60 -5.60 -1.34
C GLY A 21 1.33 -4.95 0.01
N PHE A 22 2.30 -4.95 0.93
CA PHE A 22 2.17 -4.30 2.24
C PHE A 22 2.06 -2.78 2.14
N THR A 23 2.75 -2.16 1.18
CA THR A 23 2.68 -0.70 0.95
C THR A 23 1.25 -0.25 0.63
N ILE A 24 0.44 -1.12 0.01
CA ILE A 24 -0.97 -0.86 -0.31
C ILE A 24 -1.89 -1.37 0.80
N ALA A 25 -1.65 -2.58 1.30
CA ALA A 25 -2.52 -3.23 2.28
C ALA A 25 -2.56 -2.51 3.63
N ILE A 26 -1.42 -2.01 4.11
CA ILE A 26 -1.33 -1.31 5.41
C ILE A 26 -2.21 -0.04 5.44
N PRO A 27 -2.07 0.93 4.52
CA PRO A 27 -2.90 2.13 4.54
C PRO A 27 -4.39 1.85 4.34
N ILE A 28 -4.75 0.84 3.54
CA ILE A 28 -6.14 0.39 3.40
C ILE A 28 -6.65 -0.17 4.73
N ALA A 29 -5.94 -1.12 5.33
CA ALA A 29 -6.35 -1.74 6.58
C ALA A 29 -6.48 -0.72 7.72
N LEU A 30 -5.52 0.21 7.85
CA LEU A 30 -5.56 1.30 8.83
C LEU A 30 -6.74 2.25 8.56
N GLY A 31 -6.92 2.70 7.32
CA GLY A 31 -7.98 3.63 6.95
C GLY A 31 -9.37 3.03 7.18
N THR A 32 -9.58 1.78 6.77
CA THR A 32 -10.83 1.05 6.99
C THR A 32 -11.08 0.77 8.47
N TYR A 33 -10.07 0.38 9.24
CA TYR A 33 -10.21 0.13 10.68
C TYR A 33 -10.54 1.40 11.47
N LEU A 34 -9.86 2.51 11.17
CA LEU A 34 -10.17 3.82 11.76
C LEU A 34 -11.56 4.31 11.36
N GLY A 35 -11.93 4.13 10.10
CA GLY A 35 -13.27 4.44 9.59
C GLY A 35 -14.36 3.62 10.29
N TYR A 36 -14.11 2.34 10.56
CA TYR A 36 -15.02 1.46 11.29
C TYR A 36 -15.22 1.91 12.74
N LEU A 37 -14.13 2.30 13.41
CA LEU A 37 -14.20 2.80 14.78
C LEU A 37 -15.03 4.10 14.85
N LEU A 38 -14.78 5.04 13.93
CA LEU A 38 -15.55 6.29 13.82
C LEU A 38 -17.03 6.04 13.49
N ASP A 39 -17.33 5.17 12.53
CA ASP A 39 -18.70 4.81 12.16
C ASP A 39 -19.44 4.13 13.33
N SER A 40 -18.73 3.36 14.15
CA SER A 40 -19.30 2.74 15.36
C SER A 40 -19.61 3.77 16.45
N HIS A 41 -18.84 4.85 16.55
CA HIS A 41 -19.10 5.92 17.52
C HIS A 41 -20.17 6.91 17.05
N LEU A 42 -20.28 7.16 15.75
CA LEU A 42 -21.18 8.18 15.17
C LEU A 42 -22.50 7.61 14.62
N HIS A 43 -22.69 6.29 14.66
CA HIS A 43 -23.85 5.57 14.08
C HIS A 43 -24.10 5.82 12.57
N THR A 44 -23.16 6.43 11.86
CA THR A 44 -23.23 6.79 10.42
C THR A 44 -22.88 5.65 9.45
N LYS A 45 -23.07 4.39 9.88
CA LYS A 45 -22.62 3.21 9.13
C LYS A 45 -23.20 3.21 7.69
N PRO A 46 -22.39 3.12 6.61
CA PRO A 46 -20.94 2.89 6.54
C PRO A 46 -20.15 4.03 5.84
N LEU A 47 -20.39 5.29 6.19
CA LEU A 47 -19.78 6.43 5.49
C LEU A 47 -18.28 6.59 5.80
N PHE A 48 -17.87 6.49 7.07
CA PHE A 48 -16.46 6.69 7.44
C PHE A 48 -15.59 5.50 7.04
N VAL A 49 -16.13 4.28 7.02
CA VAL A 49 -15.45 3.11 6.45
C VAL A 49 -15.16 3.33 4.96
N LEU A 50 -16.14 3.84 4.19
CA LEU A 50 -15.97 4.08 2.76
C LEU A 50 -14.95 5.20 2.49
N LEU A 51 -14.99 6.28 3.27
CA LEU A 51 -13.99 7.36 3.19
C LEU A 51 -12.59 6.86 3.59
N GLY A 52 -12.48 6.09 4.68
CA GLY A 52 -11.22 5.52 5.13
C GLY A 52 -10.61 4.54 4.12
N LEU A 53 -11.45 3.72 3.48
CA LEU A 53 -11.05 2.85 2.38
C LEU A 53 -10.56 3.67 1.18
N LEU A 54 -11.29 4.72 0.80
CA LEU A 54 -10.97 5.55 -0.37
C LEU A 54 -9.65 6.31 -0.15
N LEU A 55 -9.45 6.87 1.05
CA LEU A 55 -8.19 7.51 1.45
C LEU A 55 -7.04 6.50 1.53
N GLY A 56 -7.28 5.32 2.12
CA GLY A 56 -6.29 4.25 2.19
C GLY A 56 -5.86 3.76 0.80
N LEU A 57 -6.81 3.66 -0.14
CA LEU A 57 -6.56 3.29 -1.52
C LEU A 57 -5.75 4.36 -2.26
N ILE A 58 -6.14 5.63 -2.16
CA ILE A 58 -5.38 6.74 -2.77
C ILE A 58 -3.97 6.80 -2.19
N SER A 59 -3.81 6.64 -0.88
CA SER A 59 -2.52 6.65 -0.21
C SER A 59 -1.65 5.45 -0.62
N GLY A 60 -2.22 4.25 -0.69
CA GLY A 60 -1.52 3.04 -1.14
C GLY A 60 -1.06 3.12 -2.60
N ILE A 61 -1.95 3.60 -3.50
CA ILE A 61 -1.61 3.84 -4.91
C ILE A 61 -0.52 4.91 -5.02
N GLY A 62 -0.68 6.04 -4.33
CA GLY A 62 0.32 7.12 -4.31
C GLY A 62 1.68 6.67 -3.76
N GLY A 63 1.68 5.83 -2.72
CA GLY A 63 2.88 5.22 -2.15
C GLY A 63 3.57 4.28 -3.14
N ALA A 64 2.82 3.43 -3.82
CA ALA A 64 3.34 2.55 -4.86
C ALA A 64 3.92 3.34 -6.04
N PHE A 65 3.24 4.39 -6.51
CA PHE A 65 3.74 5.28 -7.57
C PHE A 65 5.00 6.04 -7.14
N ARG A 66 5.07 6.51 -5.88
CA ARG A 66 6.26 7.18 -5.35
C ARG A 66 7.45 6.23 -5.30
N LEU A 67 7.24 4.99 -4.86
CA LEU A 67 8.28 3.96 -4.83
C LEU A 67 8.77 3.63 -6.25
N TYR A 68 7.83 3.45 -7.18
CA TYR A 68 8.13 3.22 -8.60
C TYR A 68 8.95 4.38 -9.19
N LYS A 69 8.53 5.62 -8.97
CA LYS A 69 9.24 6.81 -9.47
C LYS A 69 10.63 6.94 -8.84
N SER A 70 10.77 6.66 -7.54
CA SER A 70 12.06 6.72 -6.85
C SER A 70 13.05 5.65 -7.33
N VAL A 71 12.56 4.51 -7.80
CA VAL A 71 13.40 3.43 -8.33
C VAL A 71 13.72 3.62 -9.81
N MET A 72 12.77 4.15 -10.60
CA MET A 72 12.91 4.23 -12.06
C MET A 72 13.38 5.59 -12.59
N ASN A 73 13.27 6.67 -11.80
CA ASN A 73 13.68 8.01 -12.22
C ASN A 73 14.39 8.74 -11.06
N PRO A 74 15.67 8.42 -10.78
CA PRO A 74 16.46 9.10 -9.74
C PRO A 74 16.67 10.58 -10.04
#